data_AF-A0A6M6JM58-F1
#
_entry.id   AF-A0A6M6JM58-F1
#
_cell.length_a   1.000
_cell.length_b   1.000
_cell.length_c   1.000
_cell.angle_alpha   90.00
_cell.angle_beta   90.00
_cell.angle_gamma   90.00
#
_symmetry.space_group_name_H-M   'P 1'
#
loop_
_entity.id
_entity.type
_entity.pdbx_description
1 polymer ?
#
loop_
_entity_poly.entity_id
_entity_poly.type
_entity_poly.pdbx_seq_one_letter_code
_entity_poly.pdbx_strand_id
1 'polypeptide(L)'
;MIDDTDDLSVRRAAHRLPAHRLPAAQRFGEPDRYHPRGARVTAASTARLSARWADDFAGMLRVEIRAAEQHGVISVGEGEQLLARLVVILDQAVAPSCAP
;
A
#
# COMPACT_ATOMS: atom_id res chain seq x y z
N MET A 1 -18.45 33.79 -27.32
CA MET A 1 -19.74 34.38 -26.93
C MET A 1 -20.80 33.52 -27.58
N ILE A 2 -21.22 32.46 -26.89
CA ILE A 2 -22.37 31.61 -27.24
C ILE A 2 -23.07 31.34 -25.91
N ASP A 3 -24.39 31.51 -25.98
CA ASP A 3 -25.38 31.77 -24.95
C ASP A 3 -25.33 30.94 -23.67
N ASP A 4 -25.57 31.71 -22.62
CA ASP A 4 -26.03 31.39 -21.29
C ASP A 4 -27.51 30.96 -21.29
N THR A 5 -27.85 30.09 -20.34
CA THR A 5 -29.11 30.16 -19.58
C THR A 5 -30.43 29.91 -20.32
N ASP A 6 -30.99 28.71 -20.15
CA ASP A 6 -32.42 28.61 -19.86
C ASP A 6 -32.64 27.57 -18.76
N ASP A 7 -32.70 28.13 -17.55
CA ASP A 7 -33.00 27.49 -16.30
C ASP A 7 -34.49 27.74 -15.98
N LEU A 8 -35.15 26.66 -15.56
CA LEU A 8 -36.27 26.65 -14.65
C LEU A 8 -37.63 27.29 -15.05
N SER A 9 -38.61 26.38 -15.08
CA SER A 9 -39.97 26.49 -14.48
C SER A 9 -41.04 26.26 -15.55
N VAL A 10 -41.90 25.25 -15.42
CA VAL A 10 -43.05 25.35 -14.51
C VAL A 10 -43.46 23.99 -13.98
N ARG A 11 -43.54 23.96 -12.64
CA ARG A 11 -44.15 22.96 -11.78
C ARG A 11 -45.67 22.89 -11.97
N ARG A 12 -46.25 21.69 -12.09
CA ARG A 12 -47.53 21.31 -11.45
C ARG A 12 -47.73 19.80 -11.62
N ALA A 13 -47.39 19.01 -10.61
CA ALA A 13 -48.29 18.58 -9.53
C ALA A 13 -49.26 17.46 -9.95
N ALA A 14 -48.84 16.22 -9.72
CA ALA A 14 -49.74 15.14 -9.34
C ALA A 14 -49.05 14.29 -8.27
N HIS A 15 -49.31 14.67 -7.02
CA HIS A 15 -49.15 13.83 -5.85
C HIS A 15 -49.87 12.49 -6.05
N ARG A 16 -49.15 11.38 -5.99
CA ARG A 16 -49.45 10.28 -5.04
C ARG A 16 -48.31 9.27 -4.99
N LEU A 17 -47.85 9.07 -3.76
CA LEU A 17 -46.77 8.20 -3.33
C LEU A 17 -47.09 6.72 -3.63
N PRO A 18 -46.07 5.88 -3.88
CA PRO A 18 -46.22 4.43 -3.96
C PRO A 18 -46.55 3.85 -2.59
N ALA A 19 -47.56 2.99 -2.54
CA ALA A 19 -47.92 2.25 -1.33
C ALA A 19 -46.75 1.35 -0.91
N HIS A 20 -46.17 1.70 0.23
CA HIS A 20 -45.24 0.86 0.97
C HIS A 20 -45.94 -0.46 1.33
N ARG A 21 -45.53 -1.56 0.70
CA ARG A 21 -45.66 -2.89 1.30
C ARG A 21 -44.35 -3.63 1.12
N LEU A 22 -43.57 -3.60 2.20
CA LEU A 22 -42.33 -4.34 2.38
C LEU A 22 -42.56 -5.84 2.08
N PRO A 23 -41.69 -6.50 1.30
CA PRO A 23 -41.60 -7.96 1.35
C PRO A 23 -40.97 -8.36 2.68
N ALA A 24 -41.81 -8.87 3.57
CA ALA A 24 -41.35 -9.63 4.72
C ALA A 24 -40.84 -10.99 4.22
N ALA A 25 -39.57 -11.25 4.53
CA ALA A 25 -38.95 -12.56 4.67
C ALA A 25 -38.56 -13.35 3.40
N GLN A 26 -37.24 -13.60 3.36
CA GLN A 26 -36.54 -14.81 2.90
C GLN A 26 -36.37 -14.98 1.37
N ARG A 27 -35.15 -15.17 0.84
CA ARG A 27 -33.99 -15.85 1.42
C ARG A 27 -32.71 -15.05 1.16
N PHE A 28 -31.98 -14.81 2.25
CA PHE A 28 -30.54 -14.63 2.26
C PHE A 28 -29.90 -15.77 1.44
N GLY A 29 -29.23 -15.43 0.35
CA GLY A 29 -28.69 -16.46 -0.52
C GLY A 29 -27.93 -16.01 -1.74
N GLU A 30 -27.25 -14.85 -1.73
CA GLU A 30 -26.02 -14.66 -2.51
C GLU A 30 -25.31 -13.36 -2.12
N PRO A 31 -24.33 -13.40 -1.20
CA PRO A 31 -23.28 -12.40 -1.23
C PRO A 31 -22.34 -12.77 -2.37
N ASP A 32 -22.50 -12.03 -3.46
CA ASP A 32 -21.43 -11.56 -4.34
C ASP A 32 -20.07 -12.26 -4.11
N ARG A 33 -19.87 -13.39 -4.80
CA ARG A 33 -18.61 -14.14 -4.78
C ARG A 33 -17.58 -13.46 -5.69
N TYR A 34 -17.24 -12.22 -5.37
CA TYR A 34 -15.95 -11.65 -5.72
C TYR A 34 -15.22 -11.25 -4.43
N HIS A 35 -15.03 -12.23 -3.56
CA HIS A 35 -13.95 -12.18 -2.60
C HIS A 35 -12.66 -12.44 -3.41
N PRO A 36 -11.73 -11.48 -3.58
CA PRO A 36 -10.37 -11.85 -3.92
C PRO A 36 -9.90 -12.71 -2.74
N ARG A 37 -9.97 -14.02 -2.95
CA ARG A 37 -9.46 -15.08 -2.11
C ARG A 37 -8.13 -14.58 -1.57
N GLY A 38 -8.08 -14.23 -0.28
CA GLY A 38 -6.92 -13.64 0.36
C GLY A 38 -5.69 -14.39 -0.11
N ALA A 39 -4.87 -13.73 -0.92
CA ALA A 39 -3.72 -14.35 -1.53
C ALA A 39 -2.91 -14.93 -0.38
N ARG A 40 -2.81 -16.26 -0.30
CA ARG A 40 -2.09 -16.91 0.78
C ARG A 40 -0.66 -16.44 0.69
N VAL A 41 -0.29 -15.49 1.55
CA VAL A 41 1.09 -15.04 1.71
C VAL A 41 1.85 -16.24 2.24
N THR A 42 2.63 -16.86 1.37
CA THR A 42 3.53 -17.95 1.74
C THR A 42 4.77 -17.37 2.42
N ALA A 43 5.41 -18.16 3.28
CA ALA A 43 6.71 -17.79 3.84
C ALA A 43 7.73 -17.44 2.73
N ALA A 44 7.69 -18.15 1.60
CA ALA A 44 8.52 -17.86 0.44
C ALA A 44 8.23 -16.50 -0.21
N SER A 45 6.96 -16.10 -0.35
CA SER A 45 6.60 -14.77 -0.87
C SER A 45 7.00 -13.65 0.10
N THR A 46 6.86 -13.86 1.41
CA THR A 46 7.33 -12.90 2.41
C THR A 46 8.84 -12.77 2.38
N ALA A 47 9.58 -13.89 2.37
CA ALA A 47 11.04 -13.88 2.31
C ALA A 47 11.57 -13.15 1.07
N ARG A 48 10.94 -13.34 -0.10
CA ARG A 48 11.30 -12.62 -1.33
C ARG A 48 11.03 -11.12 -1.23
N LEU A 49 9.92 -10.72 -0.62
CA LEU A 49 9.59 -9.31 -0.42
C LEU A 49 10.59 -8.66 0.54
N SER A 50 10.90 -9.32 1.65
CA SER A 50 11.88 -8.87 2.63
C SER A 50 13.28 -8.73 2.02
N ALA A 51 13.72 -9.69 1.19
CA ALA A 51 15.00 -9.60 0.49
C ALA A 51 15.06 -8.40 -0.45
N ARG A 52 14.01 -8.17 -1.26
CA ARG A 52 13.94 -7.00 -2.15
C ARG A 52 13.97 -5.68 -1.38
N TRP A 53 13.23 -5.60 -0.29
CA TRP A 53 13.26 -4.43 0.57
C TRP A 53 14.66 -4.16 1.14
N ALA A 54 15.36 -5.21 1.59
CA ALA A 54 16.72 -5.09 2.11
C ALA A 54 17.70 -4.62 1.03
N ASP A 55 17.56 -5.12 -0.20
CA ASP A 55 18.36 -4.68 -1.35
C ASP A 55 18.11 -3.21 -1.71
N ASP A 56 16.84 -2.80 -1.78
CA ASP A 56 16.45 -1.41 -2.08
C ASP A 56 17.00 -0.45 -1.01
N PHE A 57 16.88 -0.83 0.26
CA PHE A 57 17.38 -0.03 1.37
C PHE A 57 18.91 0.03 1.40
N ALA A 58 19.60 -1.08 1.13
CA ALA A 58 21.06 -1.08 0.96
C ALA A 58 21.49 -0.21 -0.23
N GLY A 59 20.69 -0.15 -1.30
CA GLY A 59 20.88 0.76 -2.43
C GLY A 59 20.85 2.22 -1.99
N MET A 60 19.81 2.62 -1.25
CA MET A 60 19.67 3.98 -0.70
C MET A 60 20.85 4.34 0.21
N LEU A 61 21.22 3.46 1.14
CA LEU A 61 22.33 3.69 2.08
C LEU A 61 23.66 3.93 1.36
N ARG A 62 23.93 3.21 0.26
CA ARG A 62 25.15 3.43 -0.53
C ARG A 62 25.21 4.83 -1.13
N VAL A 63 24.07 5.37 -1.58
CA VAL A 63 23.99 6.73 -2.12
C VAL A 63 24.27 7.76 -1.03
N GLU A 64 23.64 7.61 0.13
CA GLU A 64 23.84 8.51 1.27
C GLU A 64 25.25 8.48 1.82
N ILE A 65 25.85 7.28 1.94
CA ILE A 65 27.25 7.12 2.39
C ILE A 65 28.20 7.80 1.40
N ARG A 66 28.01 7.62 0.08
CA ARG A 66 28.82 8.33 -0.91
C ARG A 66 28.64 9.84 -0.85
N ALA A 67 27.43 10.32 -0.58
CA ALA A 67 27.22 11.75 -0.38
C ALA A 67 27.99 12.23 0.86
N ALA A 68 27.97 11.49 1.97
CA ALA A 68 28.72 11.83 3.17
C ALA A 68 30.25 11.82 2.93
N GLU A 69 30.76 10.85 2.17
CA GLU A 69 32.17 10.79 1.75
C GLU A 69 32.57 12.01 0.89
N GLN A 70 31.73 12.38 -0.07
CA GLN A 70 31.99 13.54 -0.96
C GLN A 70 32.02 14.87 -0.20
N HIS A 71 31.20 14.99 0.84
CA HIS A 71 31.19 16.17 1.72
C HIS A 71 32.27 16.11 2.81
N GLY A 72 33.06 15.04 2.89
CA GLY A 72 34.12 14.86 3.88
C GLY A 72 33.61 14.66 5.31
N VAL A 73 32.34 14.27 5.49
CA VAL A 73 31.74 13.97 6.81
C VAL A 73 32.33 12.69 7.39
N ILE A 74 32.62 11.73 6.52
CA ILE A 74 33.27 10.46 6.83
C ILE A 74 34.33 10.18 5.76
N SER A 75 35.35 9.42 6.13
CA SER A 75 36.30 8.85 5.16
C SER A 75 35.68 7.69 4.39
N VAL A 76 36.26 7.37 3.22
CA VAL A 76 35.86 6.20 2.42
C VAL A 76 35.94 4.90 3.23
N GLY A 77 36.99 4.73 4.04
CA GLY A 77 37.14 3.55 4.89
C GLY A 77 36.05 3.42 5.96
N GLU A 78 35.64 4.55 6.55
CA GLU A 78 34.50 4.58 7.49
C GLU A 78 33.18 4.28 6.79
N GLY A 79 32.99 4.79 5.56
CA GLY A 79 31.83 4.49 4.72
C GLY A 79 31.69 3.01 4.39
N GLU A 80 32.78 2.35 3.98
CA GLU A 80 32.81 0.91 3.72
C GLU A 80 32.51 0.08 4.98
N GLN A 81 33.11 0.44 6.12
CA GLN A 81 32.87 -0.23 7.39
C GLN A 81 31.42 -0.07 7.85
N LEU A 82 30.86 1.14 7.72
CA LEU A 82 29.47 1.41 8.05
C LEU A 82 28.52 0.59 7.17
N LEU A 83 28.76 0.56 5.85
CA LEU A 83 27.97 -0.22 4.92
C LEU A 83 28.00 -1.71 5.25
N ALA A 84 29.18 -2.27 5.53
CA ALA A 84 29.32 -3.68 5.90
C ALA A 84 28.52 -4.03 7.16
N ARG A 85 28.57 -3.16 8.19
CA ARG A 85 27.78 -3.35 9.42
C ARG A 85 26.28 -3.25 9.17
N LEU A 86 25.84 -2.28 8.35
CA LEU A 86 24.43 -2.10 8.01
C LEU A 86 23.87 -3.29 7.23
N VAL A 87 24.63 -3.88 6.30
CA VAL A 87 24.20 -5.09 5.57
C VAL A 87 23.92 -6.26 6.53
N VAL A 88 24.79 -6.48 7.52
CA VAL A 88 24.57 -7.53 8.53
C VAL A 88 23.32 -7.26 9.37
N ILE A 89 23.10 -6.01 9.78
CA ILE A 89 21.90 -5.62 10.54
C ILE A 89 20.63 -5.84 9.70
N LEU A 90 20.68 -5.53 8.41
CA LEU A 90 19.54 -5.74 7.51
C LEU A 90 19.24 -7.23 7.36
N ASP A 91 20.24 -8.07 7.14
CA ASP A 91 20.08 -9.52 7.08
C ASP A 91 19.44 -10.09 8.36
N GLN A 92 19.89 -9.61 9.52
CA GLN A 92 19.29 -9.98 10.82
C GLN A 92 17.84 -9.48 10.98
N ALA A 93 17.52 -8.30 10.44
CA ALA A 93 16.17 -7.73 10.52
C ALA A 93 15.17 -8.47 9.61
N VAL A 94 15.63 -9.05 8.49
CA VAL A 94 14.77 -9.88 7.62
C VAL A 94 14.77 -11.35 7.99
N ALA A 95 15.74 -11.81 8.77
CA ALA A 95 15.70 -13.14 9.35
C ALA A 95 14.48 -13.26 10.29
N PRO A 96 13.65 -14.32 10.16
CA PRO A 96 12.59 -14.55 11.12
C PRO A 96 13.24 -14.72 12.49
N SER A 97 12.96 -13.81 13.42
CA SER A 97 13.41 -13.93 14.80
C SER A 97 12.81 -15.22 15.37
N CYS A 98 13.59 -16.29 15.37
CA CYS A 98 13.26 -17.51 16.09
C CYS A 98 13.40 -17.15 17.57
N ALA A 99 12.33 -16.67 18.19
CA ALA A 99 12.25 -16.52 19.63
C ALA A 99 12.28 -17.93 20.25
N PRO A 100 13.09 -18.18 21.30
CA PRO A 100 13.10 -19.45 22.02
C PRO A 100 11.79 -19.74 22.75
#